data_AF-A0A5B7DBY0-F1
#
_entry.id   AF-A0A5B7DBY0-F1
#
_cell.length_a   1.000
_cell.length_b   1.000
_cell.length_c   1.000
_cell.angle_alpha   90.00
_cell.angle_beta   90.00
_cell.angle_gamma   90.00
#
_symmetry.space_group_name_H-M   'P 1'
#
loop_
_entity.id
_entity.type
_entity.pdbx_description
1 polymer ?
#
loop_
_entity_poly.entity_id
_entity_poly.type
_entity_poly.pdbx_seq_one_letter_code
_entity_poly.pdbx_strand_id
1 'polypeptide(L)'
;MKRKMYAAVDRLKAEISNRSQRLLAAIESSFGDLFRLNILLSLDQEGRQKLIQQFAGKYATDVNAADLEMEIEDIQIFLKHRKEKPANVVEFLGFMSSHSGLCPNLQVALRIMLTIGTSIASCERSFSKLELIKSYLRSTMGQARLQSLALMSIEKEVLDCVNFDGQ
;
A
#
# COMPACT_ATOMS: atom_id res chain seq x y z
N MET A 1 30.02 4.92 10.98
CA MET A 1 28.75 5.54 10.54
C MET A 1 28.00 4.72 9.48
N LYS A 2 28.64 4.32 8.37
CA LYS A 2 28.01 3.64 7.21
C LYS A 2 27.23 2.36 7.54
N ARG A 3 27.81 1.45 8.35
CA ARG A 3 27.16 0.17 8.74
C ARG A 3 25.87 0.38 9.55
N LYS A 4 25.81 1.43 10.37
CA LYS A 4 24.61 1.82 11.13
C LYS A 4 23.51 2.35 10.20
N MET A 5 23.88 3.09 9.16
CA MET A 5 22.93 3.64 8.18
C MET A 5 22.29 2.55 7.31
N TYR A 6 23.07 1.59 6.81
CA TYR A 6 22.51 0.44 6.10
C TYR A 6 21.60 -0.40 6.98
N ALA A 7 22.01 -0.67 8.23
CA ALA A 7 21.17 -1.39 9.18
C ALA A 7 19.85 -0.65 9.49
N ALA A 8 19.87 0.69 9.57
CA ALA A 8 18.67 1.49 9.75
C ALA A 8 17.74 1.42 8.53
N VAL A 9 18.29 1.51 7.31
CA VAL A 9 17.52 1.37 6.06
C VAL A 9 16.94 -0.04 5.92
N ASP A 10 17.68 -1.08 6.28
CA ASP A 10 17.21 -2.46 6.24
C ASP A 10 16.10 -2.72 7.27
N ARG A 11 16.22 -2.14 8.46
CA ARG A 11 15.16 -2.21 9.48
C ARG A 11 13.91 -1.47 9.05
N LEU A 12 14.05 -0.27 8.50
CA LEU A 12 12.93 0.51 7.94
C LEU A 12 12.25 -0.28 6.82
N LYS A 13 13.03 -0.92 5.95
CA LYS A 13 12.51 -1.78 4.87
C LYS A 13 11.69 -2.94 5.44
N ALA A 14 12.21 -3.63 6.45
CA ALA A 14 11.53 -4.76 7.08
C ALA A 14 10.21 -4.34 7.76
N GLU A 15 10.20 -3.21 8.47
CA GLU A 15 9.00 -2.70 9.15
C GLU A 15 7.90 -2.28 8.16
N ILE A 16 8.25 -1.51 7.12
CA ILE A 16 7.27 -1.10 6.11
C ILE A 16 6.71 -2.32 5.38
N SER A 17 7.50 -3.41 5.24
CA SER A 17 7.14 -4.57 4.42
C SER A 17 6.22 -5.49 5.22
N ASN A 18 6.54 -5.67 6.50
CA ASN A 18 5.63 -6.31 7.44
C ASN A 18 4.31 -5.55 7.51
N ARG A 19 4.35 -4.21 7.56
CA ARG A 19 3.12 -3.40 7.59
C ARG A 19 2.30 -3.58 6.31
N SER A 20 2.90 -3.50 5.12
CA SER A 20 2.15 -3.64 3.86
C SER A 20 1.55 -5.04 3.71
N GLN A 21 2.29 -6.11 4.03
CA GLN A 21 1.78 -7.48 4.00
C GLN A 21 0.64 -7.71 4.99
N ARG A 22 0.75 -7.16 6.22
CA ARG A 22 -0.33 -7.22 7.22
C ARG A 22 -1.60 -6.52 6.72
N LEU A 23 -1.46 -5.38 6.06
CA LEU A 23 -2.59 -4.66 5.47
C LEU A 23 -3.21 -5.42 4.29
N LEU A 24 -2.40 -6.04 3.43
CA LEU A 24 -2.89 -6.89 2.33
C LEU A 24 -3.68 -8.10 2.85
N ALA A 25 -3.12 -8.83 3.83
CA ALA A 25 -3.81 -9.97 4.44
C ALA A 25 -5.11 -9.53 5.15
N ALA A 26 -5.07 -8.37 5.80
CA ALA A 26 -6.24 -7.76 6.43
C ALA A 26 -7.31 -7.33 5.42
N ILE A 27 -6.94 -7.00 4.18
CA ILE A 27 -7.86 -6.69 3.08
C ILE A 27 -8.43 -7.97 2.48
N GLU A 28 -7.59 -8.91 2.08
CA GLU A 28 -8.04 -10.15 1.41
C GLU A 28 -9.03 -10.92 2.28
N SER A 29 -8.76 -10.99 3.59
CA SER A 29 -9.61 -11.69 4.55
C SER A 29 -10.89 -10.93 4.94
N SER A 30 -11.01 -9.63 4.70
CA SER A 30 -12.16 -8.83 5.20
C SER A 30 -12.93 -8.10 4.09
N PHE A 31 -12.33 -7.91 2.91
CA PHE A 31 -12.84 -7.08 1.82
C PHE A 31 -12.67 -7.72 0.44
N GLY A 32 -12.16 -8.94 0.33
CA GLY A 32 -11.91 -9.59 -0.97
C GLY A 32 -13.14 -9.57 -1.90
N ASP A 33 -14.33 -9.75 -1.32
CA ASP A 33 -15.60 -9.71 -2.04
C ASP A 33 -16.09 -8.28 -2.30
N LEU A 34 -15.84 -7.34 -1.38
CA LEU A 34 -16.11 -5.89 -1.54
C LEU A 34 -15.29 -5.27 -2.67
N PHE A 35 -14.06 -5.74 -2.88
CA PHE A 35 -13.18 -5.29 -3.98
C PHE A 35 -13.77 -5.59 -5.36
N ARG A 36 -14.65 -6.59 -5.45
CA ARG A 36 -15.26 -7.00 -6.71
C ARG A 36 -16.70 -6.51 -6.71
N LEU A 37 -16.93 -5.29 -7.19
CA LEU A 37 -18.29 -4.73 -7.36
C LEU A 37 -19.25 -5.72 -8.03
N ASN A 38 -18.76 -6.49 -9.00
CA ASN A 38 -19.56 -7.51 -9.67
C ASN A 38 -19.98 -8.65 -8.72
N ILE A 39 -19.10 -9.06 -7.80
CA ILE A 39 -19.44 -10.04 -6.76
C ILE A 39 -20.41 -9.43 -5.77
N LEU A 40 -20.13 -8.22 -5.27
CA LEU A 40 -21.02 -7.51 -4.35
C LEU A 40 -22.46 -7.39 -4.90
N LEU A 41 -22.61 -7.20 -6.21
CA LEU A 41 -23.91 -7.16 -6.89
C LEU A 41 -24.60 -8.51 -7.05
N SER A 42 -23.83 -9.61 -6.98
CA SER A 42 -24.33 -10.98 -7.12
C SER A 42 -24.34 -11.77 -5.81
N LEU A 43 -23.95 -11.16 -4.68
CA LEU A 43 -23.94 -11.83 -3.38
C LEU A 43 -25.35 -12.27 -2.99
N ASP A 44 -25.45 -13.54 -2.62
CA ASP A 44 -26.60 -14.13 -1.95
C ASP A 44 -26.66 -13.72 -0.47
N GLN A 45 -27.78 -14.05 0.19
CA GLN A 45 -27.98 -13.69 1.58
C GLN A 45 -26.89 -14.27 2.50
N GLU A 46 -26.45 -15.51 2.24
CA GLU A 46 -25.40 -16.16 3.01
C GLU A 46 -24.03 -15.49 2.82
N GLY A 47 -23.68 -15.10 1.59
CA GLY A 47 -22.47 -14.35 1.30
C GLY A 47 -22.44 -12.97 1.96
N ARG A 48 -23.58 -12.26 1.98
CA ARG A 48 -23.70 -10.97 2.69
C ARG A 48 -23.45 -11.14 4.19
N GLN A 49 -24.04 -12.14 4.82
CA GLN A 49 -23.85 -12.37 6.25
C GLN A 49 -22.41 -12.70 6.61
N LYS A 50 -21.71 -13.51 5.80
CA LYS A 50 -20.28 -13.80 6.01
C LYS A 50 -19.42 -12.55 5.90
N LEU A 51 -19.68 -11.73 4.89
CA LEU A 51 -18.98 -10.45 4.70
C LEU A 51 -19.18 -9.52 5.90
N ILE A 52 -20.42 -9.39 6.36
CA ILE A 52 -20.77 -8.51 7.48
C ILE A 52 -20.18 -9.04 8.78
N GLN A 53 -20.20 -10.36 9.05
CA GLN A 53 -19.56 -10.91 10.23
C GLN A 53 -18.05 -10.63 10.26
N GLN A 54 -17.37 -10.79 9.13
CA GLN A 54 -15.93 -10.51 9.03
C GLN A 54 -15.62 -9.02 9.18
N PHE A 55 -16.45 -8.16 8.60
CA PHE A 55 -16.24 -6.72 8.60
C PHE A 55 -16.67 -6.06 9.92
N ALA A 56 -17.88 -6.34 10.41
CA ALA A 56 -18.40 -5.83 11.66
C ALA A 56 -17.57 -6.28 12.87
N GLY A 57 -17.03 -7.50 12.87
CA GLY A 57 -16.14 -7.95 13.94
C GLY A 57 -14.87 -7.10 14.07
N LYS A 58 -14.43 -6.45 12.99
CA LYS A 58 -13.18 -5.69 12.92
C LYS A 58 -13.39 -4.17 12.98
N TYR A 59 -14.53 -3.69 12.50
CA TYR A 59 -14.87 -2.27 12.38
C TYR A 59 -16.21 -1.94 13.07
N ALA A 60 -16.57 -2.65 14.13
CA ALA A 60 -17.80 -2.43 14.91
C ALA A 60 -17.96 -0.99 15.43
N THR A 61 -16.84 -0.29 15.63
CA THR A 61 -16.81 1.12 16.05
C THR A 61 -17.18 2.10 14.95
N ASP A 62 -16.98 1.72 13.69
CA ASP A 62 -17.09 2.59 12.53
C ASP A 62 -18.35 2.31 11.71
N VAL A 63 -18.90 1.09 11.80
CA VAL A 63 -20.01 0.63 10.97
C VAL A 63 -20.98 -0.25 11.76
N ASN A 64 -22.27 0.04 11.63
CA ASN A 64 -23.34 -0.81 12.15
C ASN A 64 -23.62 -1.98 11.18
N ALA A 65 -23.50 -3.20 11.70
CA ALA A 65 -23.70 -4.43 10.93
C ALA A 65 -25.10 -4.57 10.32
N ALA A 66 -26.14 -4.26 11.10
CA ALA A 66 -27.54 -4.42 10.66
C ALA A 66 -27.89 -3.39 9.59
N ASP A 67 -27.47 -2.15 9.79
CA ASP A 67 -27.70 -1.07 8.82
C ASP A 67 -26.91 -1.34 7.53
N LEU A 68 -25.67 -1.82 7.64
CA LEU A 68 -24.86 -2.20 6.48
C LEU A 68 -25.51 -3.33 5.66
N GLU A 69 -26.15 -4.31 6.32
CA GLU A 69 -26.86 -5.40 5.62
C GLU A 69 -28.00 -4.87 4.75
N MET A 70 -28.84 -4.02 5.34
CA MET A 70 -29.97 -3.38 4.65
C MET A 70 -29.48 -2.49 3.52
N GLU A 71 -28.46 -1.66 3.77
CA GLU A 71 -27.90 -0.76 2.76
C GLU A 71 -27.32 -1.53 1.54
N ILE A 72 -26.66 -2.67 1.77
CA ILE A 72 -26.16 -3.51 0.67
C ILE A 72 -27.32 -4.09 -0.15
N GLU A 73 -28.39 -4.56 0.52
CA GLU A 73 -29.57 -5.08 -0.17
C GLU A 73 -30.29 -4.01 -1.00
N ASP A 74 -30.47 -2.82 -0.44
CA ASP A 74 -31.09 -1.68 -1.11
C ASP A 74 -30.31 -1.28 -2.36
N ILE A 75 -28.98 -1.22 -2.26
CA ILE A 75 -28.10 -0.92 -3.39
C ILE A 75 -28.09 -2.04 -4.44
N GLN A 76 -28.12 -3.31 -4.02
CA GLN A 76 -28.23 -4.44 -4.94
C GLN A 76 -29.53 -4.34 -5.75
N ILE A 77 -30.65 -4.02 -5.10
CA ILE A 77 -31.95 -3.83 -5.75
C ILE A 77 -31.89 -2.62 -6.69
N PHE A 78 -31.38 -1.49 -6.22
CA PHE A 78 -31.27 -0.26 -7.00
C PHE A 78 -30.42 -0.46 -8.26
N LEU A 79 -29.28 -1.15 -8.15
CA LEU A 79 -28.36 -1.39 -9.26
C LEU A 79 -28.81 -2.51 -10.21
N LYS A 80 -29.65 -3.46 -9.76
CA LYS A 80 -30.30 -4.46 -10.64
C LYS A 80 -31.23 -3.82 -11.68
N HIS A 81 -31.90 -2.72 -11.31
CA HIS A 81 -32.86 -2.04 -12.18
C HIS A 81 -32.21 -0.98 -13.09
N ARG A 82 -30.90 -0.77 -12.98
CA ARG A 82 -30.17 0.27 -13.72
C ARG A 82 -29.46 -0.31 -14.94
N LYS A 83 -29.53 0.38 -16.08
CA LYS A 83 -28.82 0.01 -17.31
C LYS A 83 -27.30 0.24 -17.22
N GLU A 84 -26.88 1.25 -16.46
CA GLU A 84 -25.47 1.61 -16.29
C GLU A 84 -24.99 1.30 -14.88
N LYS A 85 -24.07 0.34 -14.78
CA LYS A 85 -23.40 -0.05 -13.54
C LYS A 85 -22.09 0.73 -13.41
N PRO A 86 -21.70 1.13 -12.20
CA PRO A 86 -20.39 1.73 -11.97
C PRO A 86 -19.29 0.73 -12.36
N ALA A 87 -18.30 1.17 -13.13
CA ALA A 87 -17.20 0.29 -13.56
C ALA A 87 -16.20 0.07 -12.42
N ASN A 88 -15.98 1.12 -11.62
CA ASN A 88 -14.94 1.17 -10.60
C ASN A 88 -15.49 1.56 -9.22
N VAL A 89 -14.80 1.13 -8.16
CA VAL A 89 -15.19 1.46 -6.77
C VAL A 89 -15.20 2.96 -6.50
N VAL A 90 -14.31 3.72 -7.16
CA VAL A 90 -14.24 5.18 -7.03
C VAL A 90 -15.47 5.85 -7.63
N GLU A 91 -15.93 5.40 -8.81
CA GLU A 91 -17.16 5.89 -9.43
C GLU A 91 -18.37 5.53 -8.58
N PHE A 92 -18.38 4.33 -8.01
CA PHE A 92 -19.43 3.89 -7.11
C PHE A 92 -19.49 4.73 -5.82
N LEU A 93 -18.34 5.06 -5.23
CA LEU A 93 -18.26 5.98 -4.09
C LEU A 93 -18.76 7.38 -4.46
N GLY A 94 -18.38 7.89 -5.64
CA GLY A 94 -18.86 9.18 -6.15
C GLY A 94 -20.37 9.19 -6.31
N PHE A 95 -20.93 8.11 -6.87
CA PHE A 95 -22.37 7.92 -7.01
C PHE A 95 -23.09 7.96 -5.66
N MET A 96 -22.62 7.21 -4.66
CA MET A 96 -23.21 7.24 -3.31
C MET A 96 -23.07 8.59 -2.64
N SER A 97 -21.97 9.31 -2.89
CA SER A 97 -21.74 10.64 -2.31
C SER A 97 -22.68 11.71 -2.89
N SER A 98 -23.07 11.56 -4.16
CA SER A 98 -24.06 12.42 -4.82
C SER A 98 -25.50 12.14 -4.37
N HIS A 99 -25.80 10.91 -3.97
CA HIS A 99 -27.10 10.51 -3.42
C HIS A 99 -27.03 10.54 -1.89
N SER A 100 -26.93 11.77 -1.36
CA SER A 100 -26.71 12.03 0.07
C SER A 100 -27.71 11.27 0.95
N GLY A 101 -27.19 10.40 1.82
CA GLY A 101 -27.95 9.75 2.90
C GLY A 101 -28.48 8.35 2.64
N LEU A 102 -28.35 7.79 1.44
CA LEU A 102 -28.92 6.46 1.14
C LEU A 102 -28.17 5.32 1.85
N CYS A 103 -26.83 5.38 1.94
CA CYS A 103 -26.03 4.29 2.50
C CYS A 103 -24.76 4.79 3.24
N PRO A 104 -24.90 5.38 4.44
CA PRO A 104 -23.76 5.92 5.20
C PRO A 104 -22.75 4.84 5.62
N ASN A 105 -23.22 3.66 6.06
CA ASN A 105 -22.33 2.60 6.53
C ASN A 105 -21.52 2.01 5.39
N LEU A 106 -22.13 1.79 4.22
CA LEU A 106 -21.45 1.30 3.03
C LEU A 106 -20.43 2.34 2.51
N GLN A 107 -20.75 3.63 2.59
CA GLN A 107 -19.81 4.69 2.23
C GLN A 107 -18.58 4.69 3.16
N VAL A 108 -18.77 4.52 4.47
CA VAL A 108 -17.67 4.39 5.43
C VAL A 108 -16.84 3.15 5.13
N ALA A 109 -17.47 1.99 4.91
CA ALA A 109 -16.79 0.75 4.57
C ALA A 109 -15.91 0.89 3.31
N LEU A 110 -16.44 1.50 2.24
CA LEU A 110 -15.70 1.74 1.01
C LEU A 110 -14.58 2.77 1.18
N ARG A 111 -14.75 3.79 2.02
CA ARG A 111 -13.67 4.74 2.34
C ARG A 111 -12.55 4.09 3.13
N ILE A 112 -12.86 3.26 4.13
CA ILE A 112 -11.85 2.48 4.88
C ILE A 112 -11.05 1.62 3.90
N MET A 113 -11.76 0.90 3.01
CA MET A 113 -11.13 0.05 2.00
C MET A 113 -10.17 0.84 1.09
N LEU A 114 -10.61 1.96 0.51
CA LEU A 114 -9.79 2.79 -0.38
C LEU A 114 -8.60 3.43 0.36
N THR A 115 -8.77 3.80 1.63
CA THR A 115 -7.71 4.36 2.47
C THR A 115 -6.61 3.32 2.75
N ILE A 116 -6.98 2.06 2.97
CA ILE A 116 -5.99 1.00 3.15
C ILE A 116 -5.30 0.69 1.81
N GLY A 117 -6.05 0.62 0.70
CA GLY A 117 -5.47 0.40 -0.64
C GLY A 117 -4.46 1.49 -1.03
N THR A 118 -4.80 2.77 -0.80
CA THR A 118 -3.88 3.90 -1.03
C THR A 118 -2.68 3.87 -0.10
N SER A 119 -2.84 3.43 1.15
CA SER A 119 -1.71 3.22 2.08
C SER A 119 -0.74 2.15 1.56
N ILE A 120 -1.24 1.03 1.03
CA ILE A 120 -0.42 -0.03 0.45
C ILE A 120 0.35 0.48 -0.78
N ALA A 121 -0.34 1.15 -1.71
CA ALA A 121 0.30 1.74 -2.88
C ALA A 121 1.37 2.78 -2.50
N SER A 122 1.14 3.56 -1.45
CA SER A 122 2.13 4.50 -0.90
C SER A 122 3.34 3.77 -0.31
N CYS A 123 3.13 2.66 0.41
CA CYS A 123 4.21 1.80 0.89
C CYS A 123 5.06 1.25 -0.26
N GLU A 124 4.44 0.71 -1.32
CA GLU A 124 5.14 0.20 -2.51
C GLU A 124 5.96 1.29 -3.21
N ARG A 125 5.39 2.49 -3.38
CA ARG A 125 6.11 3.64 -3.93
C ARG A 125 7.30 4.03 -3.05
N SER A 126 7.13 4.06 -1.73
CA SER A 126 8.20 4.36 -0.78
C SER A 126 9.31 3.31 -0.83
N PHE A 127 8.96 2.03 -1.02
CA PHE A 127 9.92 0.96 -1.23
C PHE A 127 10.76 1.13 -2.48
N SER A 128 10.13 1.46 -3.61
CA SER A 128 10.83 1.71 -4.86
C SER A 128 11.89 2.80 -4.70
N LYS A 129 11.58 3.87 -3.95
CA LYS A 129 12.54 4.93 -3.63
C LYS A 129 13.66 4.48 -2.68
N LEU A 130 13.35 3.69 -1.66
CA LEU A 130 14.36 3.14 -0.74
C LEU A 130 15.34 2.20 -1.44
N GLU A 131 14.86 1.36 -2.35
CA GLU A 131 15.70 0.49 -3.19
C GLU A 131 16.65 1.31 -4.08
N LEU A 132 16.16 2.39 -4.69
CA LEU A 132 17.01 3.32 -5.47
C LEU A 132 18.10 3.95 -4.59
N ILE A 133 17.77 4.43 -3.40
CA ILE A 133 18.73 5.03 -2.46
C ILE A 133 19.79 4.00 -2.03
N LYS A 134 19.36 2.77 -1.70
CA LYS A 134 20.28 1.69 -1.32
C LYS A 134 21.23 1.32 -2.46
N SER A 135 20.71 1.24 -3.68
CA SER A 135 21.51 0.96 -4.88
C SER A 135 22.51 2.08 -5.18
N TYR A 136 22.09 3.35 -5.07
CA TYR A 136 22.96 4.52 -5.20
C TYR A 136 24.08 4.53 -4.15
N LEU A 137 23.76 4.34 -2.87
CA LEU A 137 24.77 4.30 -1.81
C LEU A 137 25.79 3.16 -2.03
N ARG A 138 25.34 2.01 -2.53
CA ARG A 138 26.23 0.88 -2.86
C ARG A 138 27.12 1.18 -4.07
N SER A 139 26.59 1.81 -5.12
CA SER A 139 27.36 2.14 -6.33
C SER A 139 28.36 3.28 -6.08
N THR A 140 27.96 4.36 -5.41
CA THR A 140 28.84 5.50 -5.11
C THR A 140 29.98 5.13 -4.15
N MET A 141 29.77 4.18 -3.23
CA MET A 141 30.85 3.64 -2.40
C MET A 141 31.92 2.90 -3.21
N GLY A 142 31.51 2.15 -4.23
CA GLY A 142 32.43 1.52 -5.18
C GLY A 142 33.10 2.56 -6.07
N GLN A 143 32.33 3.51 -6.60
CA GLN A 143 32.76 4.55 -7.51
C GLN A 143 33.80 5.47 -6.90
N ALA A 144 33.59 6.02 -5.69
CA ALA A 144 34.55 6.94 -5.07
C ALA A 144 35.90 6.26 -4.77
N ARG A 145 35.87 4.99 -4.35
CA ARG A 145 37.08 4.19 -4.14
C ARG A 145 37.77 3.87 -5.46
N LEU A 146 37.00 3.49 -6.48
CA LEU A 146 37.50 3.21 -7.83
C LEU A 146 38.10 4.47 -8.46
N GLN A 147 37.46 5.62 -8.29
CA GLN A 147 37.92 6.92 -8.79
C GLN A 147 39.21 7.36 -8.08
N SER A 148 39.32 7.13 -6.77
CA SER A 148 40.56 7.37 -6.01
C SER A 148 41.70 6.44 -6.47
N LEU A 149 41.40 5.15 -6.68
CA LEU A 149 42.37 4.17 -7.22
C LEU A 149 42.80 4.49 -8.66
N ALA A 150 41.87 4.97 -9.49
CA ALA A 150 42.14 5.42 -10.84
C ALA A 150 43.03 6.66 -10.83
N LEU A 151 42.74 7.63 -9.95
CA LEU A 151 43.58 8.82 -9.76
C LEU A 151 44.98 8.45 -9.27
N MET A 152 45.11 7.56 -8.28
CA MET A 152 46.40 7.05 -7.82
C MET A 152 47.16 6.28 -8.91
N SER A 153 46.45 5.56 -9.79
CA SER A 153 47.06 4.87 -10.92
C SER A 153 47.57 5.82 -12.01
N ILE A 154 46.88 6.95 -12.22
CA ILE A 154 47.28 7.99 -13.19
C ILE A 154 48.47 8.80 -12.65
N GLU A 155 48.38 9.23 -11.38
CA GLU A 155 49.42 10.02 -10.70
C GLU A 155 50.54 9.16 -10.10
N LYS A 156 50.70 7.92 -10.59
CA LYS A 156 51.58 6.93 -10.00
C LYS A 156 53.05 7.37 -10.01
N GLU A 157 53.52 7.99 -11.09
CA GLU A 157 54.90 8.51 -11.19
C GLU A 157 55.18 9.62 -10.16
N VAL A 158 54.18 10.44 -9.85
CA VAL A 158 54.27 11.48 -8.82
C VAL A 158 54.27 10.84 -7.44
N LEU A 159 53.46 9.80 -7.22
CA LEU A 159 53.39 9.05 -5.97
C LEU A 159 54.70 8.32 -5.65
N ASP A 160 55.36 7.74 -6.66
CA ASP A 160 56.64 7.03 -6.52
C ASP A 160 57.80 7.98 -6.15
N CYS A 161 57.65 9.30 -6.37
CA CYS A 161 58.60 10.33 -5.95
C CYS A 161 58.38 10.84 -4.52
N VAL A 162 57.29 10.45 -3.85
CA VAL A 162 56.98 10.86 -2.48
C VAL A 162 57.49 9.80 -1.51
N ASN A 163 58.62 10.06 -0.84
CA ASN A 163 59.13 9.20 0.23
C ASN A 163 58.18 9.25 1.45
N PHE A 164 57.61 8.09 1.82
CA PHE A 164 56.79 7.94 3.03
C PHE A 164 57.63 7.68 4.30
N ASP A 165 58.95 7.54 4.17
CA ASP A 165 59.88 7.37 5.29
C ASP A 165 60.19 8.72 5.95
N GLY A 166 59.32 9.15 6.86
CA GLY A 166 59.47 10.40 7.57
C GLY A 166 58.40 10.66 8.64
N GLN A 167 58.29 9.77 9.63
CA GLN A 167 58.01 10.09 11.04
C GLN A 167 58.32 8.91 11.96
#